data_AF-A7SRG4-F1
#
_entry.id   AF-A7SRG4-F1
#
_cell.length_a   1.000
_cell.length_b   1.000
_cell.length_c   1.000
_cell.angle_alpha   90.00
_cell.angle_beta   90.00
_cell.angle_gamma   90.00
#
_symmetry.space_group_name_H-M   'P 1'
#
loop_
_entity.id
_entity.type
_entity.pdbx_description
1 polymer ?
#
loop_
_entity_poly.entity_id
_entity_poly.type
_entity_poly.pdbx_seq_one_letter_code
_entity_poly.pdbx_strand_id
1 'polypeptide(L)' 'CKYKTHSRSLRSASQQYLQVKRGNLKTYGERAFSIAAPKLWNELPFHLRTIQNLNTFKECLKTHLL' A
#
# COMPACT_ATOMS: atom_id res chain seq x y z
N CYS A 1 20.10 -10.28 13.95
CA CYS A 1 19.15 -11.23 13.34
C CYS A 1 19.40 -11.29 11.83
N LYS A 2 20.00 -12.36 11.30
CA LYS A 2 20.36 -12.46 9.87
C LYS A 2 19.14 -12.91 9.07
N TYR A 3 18.56 -12.03 8.26
CA TYR A 3 17.52 -12.40 7.31
C TYR A 3 18.17 -13.03 6.07
N LYS A 4 17.65 -14.17 5.62
CA LYS A 4 18.15 -14.91 4.46
C LYS A 4 17.78 -14.13 3.19
N THR A 5 18.75 -13.50 2.54
CA THR A 5 18.54 -12.81 1.25
C THR A 5 18.40 -13.86 0.15
N HIS A 6 17.20 -13.96 -0.43
CA HIS A 6 16.95 -14.84 -1.57
C HIS A 6 17.35 -14.12 -2.86
N SER A 7 18.00 -14.83 -3.80
CA SER A 7 18.46 -14.26 -5.08
C SER A 7 17.32 -13.89 -6.03
N ARG A 8 16.09 -14.36 -5.77
CA ARG A 8 14.91 -14.07 -6.59
C ARG A 8 14.10 -12.97 -5.94
N SER A 9 13.76 -11.94 -6.72
CA SER A 9 12.82 -10.91 -6.30
C SER A 9 11.44 -11.53 -6.06
N LEU A 10 10.82 -11.22 -4.93
CA LEU A 10 9.46 -11.64 -4.63
C LEU A 10 8.48 -10.83 -5.49
N ARG A 11 7.36 -11.43 -5.90
CA ARG A 11 6.31 -10.72 -6.64
C ARG A 11 5.82 -9.45 -5.91
N SER A 12 5.78 -9.49 -4.58
CA SER A 12 5.41 -8.34 -3.75
C SER A 12 6.44 -7.21 -3.77
N ALA A 13 7.72 -7.53 -3.98
CA ALA A 13 8.81 -6.55 -4.01
C ALA A 13 8.69 -5.60 -5.22
N SER A 14 8.17 -6.09 -6.35
CA SER A 14 7.93 -5.26 -7.54
C SER A 14 6.58 -4.53 -7.51
N GLN A 15 5.71 -4.81 -6.54
CA GLN A 15 4.33 -4.30 -6.52
C GLN A 15 4.12 -3.03 -5.69
N GLN A 16 5.17 -2.45 -5.10
CA GLN A 16 5.10 -1.23 -4.27
C GLN A 16 4.01 -1.29 -3.16
N TYR A 17 3.93 -2.42 -2.46
CA TYR A 17 3.04 -2.55 -1.31
C TYR A 17 3.64 -1.94 -0.04
N LEU A 18 2.80 -1.30 0.76
CA LEU A 18 3.14 -0.84 2.10
C LEU A 18 2.88 -1.94 3.13
N GLN A 19 3.71 -2.00 4.18
CA GLN A 19 3.49 -2.93 5.28
C GLN A 19 2.27 -2.51 6.11
N VAL A 20 1.25 -3.37 6.16
CA VAL A 20 0.07 -3.16 7.01
C VAL A 20 0.30 -3.81 8.37
N LYS A 21 0.31 -3.01 9.43
CA LYS A 21 0.35 -3.51 10.82
C LYS A 21 -1.01 -4.09 11.22
N ARG A 22 -1.02 -5.03 12.17
CA ARG A 22 -2.28 -5.52 12.76
C ARG A 22 -2.60 -4.68 13.99
N GLY A 23 -3.86 -4.25 14.11
CA GLY A 23 -4.36 -3.60 15.32
C GLY A 23 -4.58 -4.61 16.43
N ASN A 24 -4.23 -4.27 17.67
CA ASN A 24 -4.53 -5.11 18.83
C ASN A 24 -6.04 -5.17 19.14
N LEU A 25 -6.77 -4.12 18.76
CA LEU A 25 -8.21 -4.02 18.89
C LEU A 25 -8.85 -3.98 17.50
N LYS A 26 -9.79 -4.91 17.24
CA LYS A 26 -10.49 -5.03 15.95
C LYS A 26 -11.26 -3.77 15.54
N THR A 27 -11.65 -2.93 16.50
CA THR A 27 -12.45 -1.73 16.25
C THR A 27 -11.57 -0.49 16.16
N TYR A 28 -11.21 0.10 17.31
CA TYR A 28 -10.45 1.35 17.34
C TYR A 28 -9.03 1.18 16.80
N GLY A 29 -8.41 0.03 17.07
CA GLY A 29 -7.04 -0.25 16.64
C GLY A 29 -6.90 -0.27 15.12
N GLU A 30 -7.83 -0.85 14.39
CA GLU A 30 -7.78 -0.90 12.92
C GLU A 30 -7.99 0.46 12.24
N ARG A 31 -8.64 1.41 12.93
CA ARG A 31 -8.87 2.78 12.42
C ARG A 31 -7.66 3.69 12.56
N ALA A 32 -6.61 3.26 13.26
CA ALA A 32 -5.38 4.04 13.35
C ALA A 32 -4.81 4.30 11.96
N PHE A 33 -4.36 5.53 11.69
CA PHE A 33 -3.83 5.92 10.38
C PHE A 33 -2.69 4.99 9.91
N SER A 34 -1.83 4.56 10.84
CA SER A 34 -0.72 3.64 10.59
C SER A 34 -1.15 2.23 10.11
N ILE A 35 -2.44 1.90 10.21
CA ILE A 35 -3.03 0.64 9.75
C ILE A 35 -3.95 0.90 8.54
N ALA A 36 -4.86 1.86 8.66
CA ALA A 36 -5.83 2.16 7.62
C ALA A 36 -5.20 2.71 6.33
N ALA A 37 -4.22 3.62 6.44
CA ALA A 37 -3.58 4.22 5.27
C ALA A 37 -2.85 3.21 4.38
N PRO A 38 -1.94 2.35 4.89
CA PRO A 38 -1.27 1.36 4.04
C PRO A 38 -2.24 0.32 3.48
N LYS A 39 -3.33 0.02 4.20
CA LYS A 39 -4.38 -0.89 3.71
C LYS A 39 -5.08 -0.30 2.48
N LEU A 40 -5.62 0.91 2.60
CA LEU A 40 -6.30 1.62 1.51
C LEU A 40 -5.36 1.86 0.32
N TRP A 41 -4.10 2.23 0.59
CA TRP A 41 -3.10 2.39 -0.47
C TRP A 41 -2.89 1.09 -1.25
N ASN A 42 -2.76 -0.05 -0.57
CA ASN A 42 -2.52 -1.34 -1.21
C ASN A 42 -3.72 -1.86 -2.03
N GLU A 43 -4.93 -1.42 -1.71
CA GLU A 43 -6.14 -1.73 -2.49
C GLU A 43 -6.15 -1.02 -3.86
N LEU A 44 -5.35 0.03 -4.03
CA LEU A 44 -5.23 0.72 -5.32
C LEU A 44 -4.52 -0.16 -6.38
N PRO A 45 -4.93 -0.06 -7.65
CA PRO A 45 -4.21 -0.64 -8.79
C PRO A 45 -2.73 -0.23 -8.82
N PHE A 46 -1.88 -1.13 -9.29
CA PHE A 46 -0.44 -0.90 -9.39
C PHE A 46 -0.09 0.37 -10.18
N HIS A 47 -0.77 0.60 -11.31
CA HIS A 47 -0.51 1.77 -12.15
C HIS A 47 -0.74 3.09 -11.41
N LEU A 48 -1.75 3.19 -10.53
CA LEU A 48 -1.99 4.39 -9.73
C LEU A 48 -0.88 4.62 -8.69
N ARG A 49 -0.41 3.54 -8.06
CA ARG A 49 0.64 3.61 -7.05
C ARG A 49 2.01 3.96 -7.61
N THR A 50 2.25 3.68 -8.89
CA THR A 50 3.50 4.01 -9.59
C THR A 50 3.57 5.46 -10.10
N ILE A 51 2.46 6.21 -10.08
CA ILE A 51 2.43 7.59 -10.59
C ILE A 51 3.29 8.49 -9.69
N GLN A 52 4.24 9.19 -10.30
CA GLN A 52 5.14 10.11 -9.59
C GLN A 52 4.61 11.55 -9.55
N ASN A 53 3.78 11.94 -10.53
CA ASN A 53 3.22 13.28 -10.59
C ASN A 53 1.88 13.37 -9.86
N LEU A 54 1.82 14.24 -8.86
CA LEU A 54 0.67 14.39 -7.96
C LEU A 54 -0.62 14.78 -8.69
N ASN A 55 -0.56 15.66 -9.70
CA ASN A 55 -1.75 16.10 -10.43
C ASN A 55 -2.35 14.95 -11.23
N THR A 56 -1.50 14.23 -11.97
CA THR A 56 -1.94 13.03 -12.71
C THR A 56 -2.47 11.94 -11.78
N PHE A 57 -1.86 11.77 -10.61
CA PHE A 57 -2.35 10.83 -9.61
C PHE A 57 -3.76 11.20 -9.14
N LYS A 58 -4.01 12.47 -8.81
CA LYS A 58 -5.34 12.95 -8.40
C LYS A 58 -6.40 12.73 -9.47
N GLU A 59 -6.08 13.02 -10.73
CA GLU A 59 -6.98 12.81 -11.86
C GLU A 59 -7.35 11.34 -12.03
N CYS A 60 -6.34 10.46 -12.13
CA CYS A 60 -6.58 9.02 -12.29
C CYS A 60 -7.26 8.40 -11.06
N LEU A 61 -6.91 8.84 -9.85
CA LEU A 61 -7.55 8.38 -8.62
C LEU A 61 -9.03 8.77 -8.59
N LYS A 62 -9.36 10.01 -8.99
CA LYS A 62 -10.75 10.46 -9.10
C LYS A 62 -11.53 9.57 -10.06
N THR A 63 -10.99 9.26 -11.23
CA THR A 63 -11.62 8.35 -12.20
C THR A 63 -11.76 6.92 -11.69
N HIS A 64 -10.87 6.46 -10.81
CA HIS A 64 -10.92 5.11 -10.26
C HIS A 64 -11.96 4.94 -9.14
N LEU A 65 -12.22 6.01 -8.37
CA LEU A 65 -13.12 5.99 -7.21
C LEU A 65 -14.54 6.51 -7.51
N LEU A 66 -14.74 7.16 -8.66
CA LEU A 66 -16.05 7.59 -9.17
C LEU A 66 -16.62 6.52 -10.11
#